data_AF-A0A0F3QJX4-F1
#
_entry.id   AF-A0A0F3QJX4-F1
#
_cell.length_a   1.000
_cell.length_b   1.000
_cell.length_c   1.000
_cell.angle_alpha   90.00
_cell.angle_beta   90.00
_cell.angle_gamma   90.00
#
_symmetry.space_group_name_H-M   'P 1'
#
loop_
_entity.id
_entity.type
_entity.pdbx_description
1 polymer ?
#
loop_
_entity_poly.entity_id
_entity_poly.type
_entity_poly.pdbx_seq_one_letter_code
_entity_poly.pdbx_strand_id
1 'polypeptide(L)'
;MKLFAIADRIEAKKAQNTEMQYIAPENLQDAIFIQTQLTYAKANEYSELAELALKYKLSEESFNRCLEIEKQKKNFDNLPNITIHGKDLDCKLKSGTSLNGYHLVKLPINDPQAYILGDIVKDCQSIGGNSERCVIDGITRENNGFYVLLKNKNSAKQNAEIFTSDGKIDYQNFDIVGQAYGWLSNSGNLVLDSWENLRNEDEATKALNDDETIHTYITRIRKTSL
;
A
#
# COMPACT_ATOMS: atom_id res chain seq x y z
N MET A 1 -1.78 -14.14 -6.99
CA MET A 1 -0.70 -15.14 -6.79
C MET A 1 -1.23 -16.50 -7.23
N LYS A 2 -0.48 -17.26 -8.05
CA LYS A 2 -0.91 -18.58 -8.54
C LYS A 2 0.08 -19.65 -8.07
N LEU A 3 -0.05 -20.08 -6.82
CA LEU A 3 0.84 -21.09 -6.20
C LEU A 3 0.85 -22.42 -6.98
N PHE A 4 -0.31 -22.86 -7.47
CA PHE A 4 -0.41 -24.08 -8.27
C PHE A 4 0.43 -24.09 -9.54
N ALA A 5 0.70 -22.92 -10.14
CA ALA A 5 1.51 -22.85 -11.36
C ALA A 5 3.01 -23.10 -11.12
N ILE A 6 3.45 -23.09 -9.86
CA ILE A 6 4.86 -23.28 -9.47
C ILE A 6 5.01 -24.32 -8.35
N ALA A 7 4.00 -25.15 -8.11
CA ALA A 7 3.97 -26.10 -7.00
C ALA A 7 5.22 -27.01 -6.99
N ASP A 8 5.58 -27.61 -8.12
CA ASP A 8 6.76 -28.47 -8.25
C ASP A 8 8.07 -27.75 -7.84
N ARG A 9 8.19 -26.46 -8.16
CA ARG A 9 9.36 -25.65 -7.80
C ARG A 9 9.39 -25.37 -6.30
N ILE A 10 8.24 -25.10 -5.70
CA ILE A 10 8.10 -24.91 -4.26
C ILE A 10 8.49 -26.19 -3.52
N GLU A 11 7.93 -27.33 -3.95
CA GLU A 11 8.20 -28.63 -3.32
C GLU A 11 9.65 -29.07 -3.48
N ALA A 12 10.25 -28.85 -4.65
CA ALA A 12 11.67 -29.12 -4.89
C ALA A 12 12.58 -28.20 -4.05
N LYS A 13 12.21 -26.93 -3.90
CA LYS A 13 12.97 -25.97 -3.06
C LYS A 13 12.94 -26.39 -1.59
N LYS A 14 11.79 -26.83 -1.08
CA LYS A 14 11.67 -27.34 0.30
C LYS A 14 12.52 -28.60 0.51
N ALA A 15 12.63 -29.44 -0.52
CA ALA A 15 13.40 -30.69 -0.46
C ALA A 15 14.92 -30.53 -0.60
N GLN A 16 15.44 -29.32 -0.89
CA GLN A 16 16.83 -29.05 -1.30
C GLN A 16 17.92 -29.56 -0.32
N ASN A 17 17.58 -29.82 0.94
CA ASN A 17 18.49 -30.35 1.97
C ASN A 17 18.03 -31.71 2.54
N THR A 18 17.31 -32.49 1.74
CA THR A 18 16.77 -33.81 2.15
C THR A 18 17.06 -34.87 1.08
N GLU A 19 16.85 -36.14 1.41
CA GLU A 19 16.94 -37.23 0.44
C GLU A 19 15.71 -37.32 -0.49
N MET A 20 14.65 -36.55 -0.21
CA MET A 20 13.43 -36.54 -1.01
C MET A 20 13.58 -35.61 -2.21
N GLN A 21 12.88 -35.92 -3.31
CA GLN A 21 12.84 -35.05 -4.50
C GLN A 21 11.86 -33.88 -4.34
N TYR A 22 10.75 -34.10 -3.62
CA TYR A 22 9.67 -33.15 -3.41
C TYR A 22 9.16 -33.25 -1.97
N ILE A 23 8.92 -32.12 -1.33
CA ILE A 23 8.29 -32.04 -0.01
C ILE A 23 7.18 -30.99 -0.06
N ALA A 24 5.95 -31.40 0.26
CA ALA A 24 4.81 -30.50 0.33
C ALA A 24 5.00 -29.41 1.41
N PRO A 25 4.58 -28.16 1.15
CA PRO A 25 4.48 -27.14 2.17
C PRO A 25 3.56 -27.55 3.32
N GLU A 26 3.86 -27.11 4.53
CA GLU A 26 3.05 -27.44 5.72
C GLU A 26 1.69 -26.75 5.73
N ASN A 27 1.65 -25.54 5.16
CA ASN A 27 0.45 -24.73 5.06
C ASN A 27 0.65 -23.66 3.97
N LEU A 28 -0.38 -22.83 3.75
CA LEU A 28 -0.35 -21.77 2.76
C LEU A 28 0.79 -20.77 3.01
N GLN A 29 1.09 -20.45 4.26
CA GLN A 29 2.08 -19.44 4.57
C GLN A 29 3.50 -19.94 4.34
N ASP A 30 3.77 -21.20 4.66
CA ASP A 30 5.02 -21.87 4.28
C ASP A 30 5.22 -21.87 2.76
N ALA A 31 4.15 -22.17 1.99
CA ALA A 31 4.21 -22.12 0.52
C ALA A 31 4.52 -20.72 -0.01
N ILE A 32 3.92 -19.67 0.59
CA ILE A 32 4.19 -18.26 0.24
C ILE A 32 5.63 -17.90 0.55
N PHE A 33 6.12 -18.23 1.75
CA PHE A 33 7.49 -17.97 2.17
C PHE A 33 8.49 -18.61 1.19
N ILE A 34 8.33 -19.89 0.85
CA ILE A 34 9.20 -20.57 -0.12
C ILE A 34 9.11 -19.90 -1.51
N GLN A 35 7.91 -19.48 -1.93
CA GLN A 35 7.74 -18.74 -3.17
C GLN A 35 8.54 -17.42 -3.15
N THR A 36 8.58 -16.68 -2.04
CA THR A 36 9.42 -15.46 -1.95
C THR A 36 10.89 -15.77 -2.17
N GLN A 37 11.41 -16.86 -1.60
CA GLN A 37 12.81 -17.30 -1.76
C GLN A 37 13.13 -17.77 -3.18
N LEU A 38 12.13 -18.29 -3.89
CA LEU A 38 12.24 -18.65 -5.32
C LEU A 38 12.19 -17.42 -6.24
N THR A 39 11.62 -16.31 -5.77
CA THR A 39 11.40 -15.09 -6.55
C THR A 39 12.50 -14.05 -6.34
N TYR A 40 12.98 -13.92 -5.10
CA TYR A 40 13.96 -12.93 -4.70
C TYR A 40 15.17 -13.60 -4.04
N ALA A 41 16.37 -13.42 -4.60
CA ALA A 41 17.58 -14.02 -4.04
C ALA A 41 17.84 -13.62 -2.58
N LYS A 42 17.38 -12.43 -2.20
CA LYS A 42 17.55 -11.82 -0.87
C LYS A 42 16.29 -11.83 0.00
N ALA A 43 15.31 -12.70 -0.28
CA ALA A 43 14.04 -12.75 0.46
C ALA A 43 14.19 -12.83 1.99
N ASN A 44 15.28 -13.45 2.47
CA ASN A 44 15.55 -13.62 3.90
C ASN A 44 16.11 -12.35 4.58
N GLU A 45 16.57 -11.33 3.83
CA GLU A 45 17.06 -10.08 4.43
C GLU A 45 15.92 -9.27 5.05
N TYR A 46 14.71 -9.37 4.49
CA TYR A 46 13.50 -8.77 5.05
C TYR A 46 12.24 -9.53 4.57
N SER A 47 11.88 -10.60 5.28
CA SER A 47 10.83 -11.53 4.83
C SER A 47 9.44 -10.91 4.73
N GLU A 48 9.04 -10.05 5.68
CA GLU A 48 7.74 -9.35 5.63
C GLU A 48 7.62 -8.48 4.36
N LEU A 49 8.70 -7.78 3.99
CA LEU A 49 8.76 -7.00 2.75
C LEU A 49 8.80 -7.89 1.50
N ALA A 50 9.47 -9.06 1.54
CA ALA A 50 9.51 -9.98 0.41
C ALA A 50 8.13 -10.57 0.09
N GLU A 51 7.31 -10.85 1.11
CA GLU A 51 5.92 -11.27 0.94
C GLU A 51 5.07 -10.17 0.31
N LEU A 52 5.22 -8.92 0.75
CA LEU A 52 4.56 -7.77 0.14
C LEU A 52 5.01 -7.57 -1.31
N ALA A 53 6.32 -7.63 -1.58
CA ALA A 53 6.89 -7.53 -2.91
C ALA A 53 6.27 -8.59 -3.84
N LEU A 54 6.16 -9.84 -3.37
CA LEU A 54 5.53 -10.93 -4.13
C LEU A 54 4.03 -10.65 -4.38
N LYS A 55 3.30 -10.19 -3.36
CA LYS A 55 1.87 -9.87 -3.43
C LYS A 55 1.59 -8.80 -4.48
N TYR A 56 2.39 -7.73 -4.49
CA TYR A 56 2.26 -6.59 -5.40
C TYR A 56 3.11 -6.74 -6.68
N LYS A 57 3.76 -7.89 -6.86
CA LYS A 57 4.52 -8.28 -8.06
C LYS A 57 5.69 -7.35 -8.38
N LEU A 58 6.40 -6.88 -7.37
CA LEU A 58 7.64 -6.13 -7.55
C LEU A 58 8.67 -7.00 -8.27
N SER A 59 9.47 -6.38 -9.14
CA SER A 59 10.64 -7.02 -9.73
C SER A 59 11.71 -7.28 -8.67
N GLU A 60 12.65 -8.18 -8.96
CA GLU A 60 13.80 -8.40 -8.08
C GLU A 60 14.64 -7.13 -7.91
N GLU A 61 14.76 -6.31 -8.96
CA GLU A 61 15.42 -5.01 -8.90
C GLU A 61 14.72 -4.05 -7.92
N SER A 62 13.39 -3.90 -8.01
CA SER A 62 12.62 -3.04 -7.10
C SER A 62 12.70 -3.56 -5.66
N PHE A 63 12.64 -4.87 -5.44
CA PHE A 63 12.80 -5.45 -4.10
C PHE A 63 14.19 -5.14 -3.53
N ASN A 64 15.25 -5.36 -4.30
CA ASN A 64 16.62 -5.02 -3.89
C ASN A 64 16.76 -3.52 -3.61
N ARG A 65 16.09 -2.67 -4.41
CA ARG A 65 16.05 -1.22 -4.18
C ARG A 65 15.41 -0.87 -2.83
N CYS A 66 14.32 -1.53 -2.45
CA CYS A 66 13.72 -1.37 -1.11
C CYS A 66 14.71 -1.76 0.01
N LEU A 67 15.45 -2.86 -0.14
CA LEU A 67 16.46 -3.29 0.84
C LEU A 67 17.58 -2.24 1.02
N GLU A 68 18.03 -1.59 -0.05
CA GLU A 68 19.03 -0.51 0.04
C GLU A 68 18.50 0.76 0.73
N ILE A 69 17.19 1.03 0.61
CA ILE A 69 16.52 2.14 1.28
C ILE A 69 16.32 1.83 2.77
N GLU A 70 15.95 0.59 3.13
CA GLU A 70 15.76 0.17 4.53
C GLU A 70 17.02 0.41 5.37
N LYS A 71 18.23 0.26 4.80
CA LYS A 71 19.50 0.56 5.47
C LYS A 71 19.65 2.03 5.90
N GLN A 72 18.88 2.94 5.29
CA GLN A 72 18.90 4.38 5.54
C GLN A 72 17.63 4.87 6.26
N LYS A 73 16.79 3.94 6.71
CA LYS A 73 15.51 4.24 7.33
C LYS A 73 15.70 5.04 8.62
N LYS A 74 14.80 6.00 8.82
CA LYS A 74 14.75 6.81 10.03
C LYS A 74 14.29 5.97 11.23
N ASN A 75 14.81 6.28 12.41
CA ASN A 75 14.40 5.62 13.65
C ASN A 75 13.28 6.34 14.40
N PHE A 76 12.97 7.57 13.99
CA PHE A 76 11.86 8.37 14.48
C PHE A 76 11.43 9.36 13.38
N ASP A 77 10.29 10.00 13.57
CA ASP A 77 9.95 11.19 12.80
C ASP A 77 9.20 12.20 13.67
N ASN A 78 9.13 13.43 13.18
CA ASN A 78 8.55 14.59 13.87
C ASN A 78 7.09 14.83 13.49
N LEU A 79 6.54 14.04 12.55
CA LEU A 79 5.17 14.19 12.08
C LEU A 79 4.18 13.91 13.23
N PRO A 80 3.10 14.69 13.36
CA PRO A 80 2.11 14.47 14.40
C PRO A 80 1.43 13.11 14.24
N ASN A 81 1.27 12.40 15.36
CA ASN A 81 0.49 11.16 15.41
C ASN A 81 -1.01 11.50 15.33
N ILE A 82 -1.52 11.62 14.11
CA ILE A 82 -2.94 11.87 13.86
C ILE A 82 -3.68 10.54 13.77
N THR A 83 -4.79 10.43 14.49
CA THR A 83 -5.78 9.36 14.32
C THR A 83 -7.16 10.02 14.31
N ILE A 84 -7.91 9.79 13.24
CA ILE A 84 -9.28 10.28 13.08
C ILE A 84 -10.16 9.07 12.81
N HIS A 85 -11.14 8.82 13.69
CA HIS A 85 -12.14 7.80 13.45
C HIS A 85 -13.30 8.40 12.67
N GLY A 86 -13.65 7.79 11.52
CA GLY A 86 -14.72 8.30 10.65
C GLY A 86 -16.07 8.40 11.36
N LYS A 87 -16.36 7.50 12.31
CA LYS A 87 -17.57 7.56 13.15
C LYS A 87 -17.73 8.88 13.91
N ASP A 88 -16.64 9.56 14.26
CA ASP A 88 -16.67 10.83 14.98
C ASP A 88 -17.05 12.02 14.05
N LEU A 89 -17.08 11.76 12.74
CA LEU A 89 -17.43 12.72 11.69
C LEU A 89 -18.82 12.48 11.09
N ASP A 90 -19.46 11.34 11.37
CA ASP A 90 -20.77 10.97 10.79
C ASP A 90 -21.86 12.03 11.04
N CYS A 91 -21.85 12.68 12.21
CA CYS A 91 -22.82 13.74 12.54
C CYS A 91 -22.63 15.06 11.77
N LYS A 92 -21.54 15.19 11.00
CA LYS A 92 -21.17 16.40 10.26
C LYS A 92 -21.46 16.30 8.76
N LEU A 93 -21.84 15.12 8.26
CA LEU A 93 -22.14 14.92 6.85
C LEU A 93 -23.62 15.17 6.55
N LYS A 94 -23.88 15.93 5.47
CA LYS A 94 -25.24 16.34 5.06
C LYS A 94 -26.00 15.29 4.24
N SER A 95 -25.36 14.18 3.87
CA SER A 95 -25.96 13.06 3.14
C SER A 95 -25.82 11.79 3.97
N GLY A 96 -26.68 10.78 3.73
CA GLY A 96 -26.67 9.45 4.37
C GLY A 96 -25.42 8.60 4.09
N THR A 97 -24.28 9.24 3.86
CA THR A 97 -22.94 8.67 3.77
C THR A 97 -22.40 8.54 5.19
N SER A 98 -22.28 7.31 5.67
CA SER A 98 -21.57 7.02 6.92
C SER A 98 -20.09 6.77 6.61
N LEU A 99 -19.21 7.39 7.41
CA LEU A 99 -17.77 7.12 7.44
C LEU A 99 -17.43 6.09 8.52
N ASN A 100 -18.42 5.42 9.11
CA ASN A 100 -18.18 4.35 10.06
C ASN A 100 -17.34 3.24 9.40
N GLY A 101 -16.34 2.76 10.13
CA GLY A 101 -15.34 1.80 9.63
C GLY A 101 -14.20 2.41 8.81
N TYR A 102 -14.17 3.72 8.58
CA TYR A 102 -13.03 4.41 8.00
C TYR A 102 -12.17 5.08 9.08
N HIS A 103 -10.85 5.04 8.93
CA HIS A 103 -9.91 5.65 9.87
C HIS A 103 -8.75 6.30 9.14
N LEU A 104 -8.49 7.58 9.39
CA LEU A 104 -7.28 8.23 8.91
C LEU A 104 -6.22 8.16 10.00
N VAL A 105 -5.07 7.57 9.69
CA VAL A 105 -3.96 7.43 10.63
C VAL A 105 -2.64 7.80 9.99
N LYS A 106 -1.70 8.23 10.81
CA LYS A 106 -0.28 8.24 10.43
C LYS A 106 0.21 6.79 10.28
N LEU A 107 0.89 6.49 9.19
CA LEU A 107 1.53 5.18 8.99
C LEU A 107 2.73 5.04 9.94
N PRO A 108 2.85 3.94 10.71
CA PRO A 108 4.02 3.70 11.55
C PRO A 108 5.31 3.71 10.74
N ILE A 109 6.39 4.28 11.29
CA ILE A 109 7.69 4.40 10.58
C ILE A 109 8.27 3.06 10.15
N ASN A 110 7.90 1.99 10.86
CA ASN A 110 8.39 0.64 10.62
C ASN A 110 7.49 -0.20 9.73
N ASP A 111 6.39 0.37 9.23
CA ASP A 111 5.44 -0.36 8.41
C ASP A 111 5.99 -0.59 6.99
N PRO A 112 6.18 -1.85 6.55
CA PRO A 112 6.73 -2.15 5.24
C PRO A 112 5.79 -1.81 4.08
N GLN A 113 4.52 -1.47 4.34
CA GLN A 113 3.61 -0.99 3.30
C GLN A 113 4.06 0.36 2.73
N ALA A 114 4.89 1.13 3.47
CA ALA A 114 5.44 2.41 3.02
C ALA A 114 6.15 2.32 1.65
N TYR A 115 6.80 1.19 1.35
CA TYR A 115 7.52 0.96 0.10
C TYR A 115 6.62 0.86 -1.14
N ILE A 116 5.34 0.53 -0.94
CA ILE A 116 4.41 0.09 -1.99
C ILE A 116 3.04 0.76 -1.90
N LEU A 117 2.92 1.89 -1.18
CA LEU A 117 1.64 2.58 -1.00
C LEU A 117 0.96 2.90 -2.33
N GLY A 118 1.73 3.36 -3.34
CA GLY A 118 1.23 3.57 -4.69
C GLY A 118 0.66 2.30 -5.31
N ASP A 119 1.29 1.14 -5.15
CA ASP A 119 0.80 -0.13 -5.69
C ASP A 119 -0.50 -0.58 -5.01
N ILE A 120 -0.67 -0.24 -3.73
CA ILE A 120 -1.89 -0.50 -2.98
C ILE A 120 -3.05 0.33 -3.50
N VAL A 121 -2.85 1.63 -3.73
CA VAL A 121 -3.91 2.56 -4.16
C VAL A 121 -3.98 2.77 -5.68
N LYS A 122 -3.13 2.07 -6.45
CA LYS A 122 -2.95 2.18 -7.91
C LYS A 122 -2.47 3.58 -8.36
N ASP A 123 -1.44 4.11 -7.71
CA ASP A 123 -0.77 5.38 -8.02
C ASP A 123 0.76 5.19 -8.21
N CYS A 124 1.45 6.22 -8.71
CA CYS A 124 2.88 6.24 -9.01
C CYS A 124 3.82 6.38 -7.77
N GLN A 125 3.28 6.58 -6.56
CA GLN A 125 4.05 6.71 -5.31
C GLN A 125 4.49 5.35 -4.74
N SER A 126 5.29 4.60 -5.52
CA SER A 126 5.89 3.30 -5.16
C SER A 126 7.38 3.28 -5.50
N ILE A 127 8.16 2.36 -4.90
CA ILE A 127 9.54 2.10 -5.33
C ILE A 127 9.58 1.55 -6.75
N GLY A 128 10.32 2.21 -7.64
CA GLY A 128 10.36 1.92 -9.08
C GLY A 128 9.29 2.65 -9.91
N GLY A 129 8.46 3.49 -9.28
CA GLY A 129 7.49 4.37 -9.95
C GLY A 129 8.03 5.78 -10.20
N ASN A 130 7.24 6.60 -10.91
CA ASN A 130 7.62 7.98 -11.28
C ASN A 130 7.83 8.91 -10.06
N SER A 131 7.17 8.60 -8.94
CA SER A 131 7.23 9.39 -7.70
C SER A 131 7.98 8.67 -6.58
N GLU A 132 8.93 7.78 -6.93
CA GLU A 132 9.79 7.05 -5.97
C GLU A 132 10.43 7.99 -4.93
N ARG A 133 10.78 9.21 -5.32
CA ARG A 133 11.44 10.16 -4.41
C ARG A 133 10.61 10.47 -3.17
N CYS A 134 9.28 10.59 -3.29
CA CYS A 134 8.41 10.82 -2.15
C CYS A 134 8.41 9.62 -1.19
N VAL A 135 8.49 8.41 -1.74
CA VAL A 135 8.61 7.18 -0.96
C VAL A 135 9.92 7.16 -0.17
N ILE A 136 11.04 7.43 -0.85
CA ILE A 136 12.37 7.49 -0.23
C ILE A 136 12.39 8.55 0.88
N ASP A 137 11.92 9.76 0.59
CA ASP A 137 11.93 10.86 1.57
C ASP A 137 11.04 10.53 2.77
N GLY A 138 9.85 9.96 2.56
CA GLY A 138 8.96 9.54 3.65
C GLY A 138 9.56 8.47 4.56
N ILE A 139 10.40 7.59 4.04
CA ILE A 139 11.09 6.52 4.80
C ILE A 139 12.36 7.03 5.49
N THR A 140 13.10 7.94 4.85
CA THR A 140 14.47 8.29 5.29
C THR A 140 14.57 9.64 6.01
N ARG A 141 13.59 10.54 5.87
CA ARG A 141 13.62 11.87 6.50
C ARG A 141 12.70 11.96 7.71
N GLU A 142 13.23 12.50 8.79
CA GLU A 142 12.52 12.68 10.07
C GLU A 142 11.37 13.68 9.98
N ASN A 143 11.36 14.60 9.01
CA ASN A 143 10.26 15.56 8.85
C ASN A 143 9.25 15.11 7.80
N ASN A 144 9.28 13.86 7.37
CA ASN A 144 8.47 13.35 6.27
C ASN A 144 7.82 12.04 6.71
N GLY A 145 6.79 11.58 6.01
CA GLY A 145 6.15 10.29 6.27
C GLY A 145 4.84 10.17 5.53
N PHE A 146 4.00 9.24 5.97
CA PHE A 146 2.75 8.92 5.29
C PHE A 146 1.56 8.95 6.24
N TYR A 147 0.42 9.35 5.70
CA TYR A 147 -0.89 9.12 6.31
C TYR A 147 -1.67 8.19 5.40
N VAL A 148 -2.45 7.30 6.00
CA VAL A 148 -3.27 6.33 5.27
C VAL A 148 -4.70 6.40 5.75
N LEU A 149 -5.62 6.19 4.81
CA LEU A 149 -7.02 5.92 5.11
C LEU A 149 -7.23 4.42 5.09
N LEU A 150 -7.61 3.91 6.26
CA LEU A 150 -7.96 2.53 6.48
C LEU A 150 -9.47 2.36 6.35
N LYS A 151 -9.88 1.23 5.78
CA LYS A 151 -11.27 0.76 5.75
C LYS A 151 -11.34 -0.60 6.42
N ASN A 152 -12.29 -0.75 7.34
CA ASN A 152 -12.56 -2.02 7.99
C ASN A 152 -13.03 -3.05 6.94
N LYS A 153 -12.41 -4.23 6.93
CA LYS A 153 -12.79 -5.34 6.04
C LYS A 153 -14.10 -5.98 6.45
N ASN A 154 -14.41 -5.93 7.75
CA ASN A 154 -15.49 -6.67 8.35
C ASN A 154 -16.43 -5.72 9.12
N SER A 155 -17.55 -5.39 8.49
CA SER A 155 -18.58 -4.51 9.07
C SER A 155 -19.17 -5.01 10.39
N ALA A 156 -18.96 -6.29 10.73
CA ALA A 156 -19.38 -6.90 11.99
C ALA A 156 -18.46 -6.54 13.19
N LYS A 157 -17.21 -6.13 12.98
CA LYS A 157 -16.27 -5.72 14.05
C LYS A 157 -16.05 -4.22 14.03
N GLN A 158 -17.10 -3.44 14.30
CA GLN A 158 -17.06 -1.97 14.25
C GLN A 158 -16.08 -1.32 15.25
N ASN A 159 -15.63 -2.07 16.26
CA ASN A 159 -14.69 -1.60 17.29
C ASN A 159 -13.35 -2.36 17.28
N ALA A 160 -12.92 -2.89 16.12
CA ALA A 160 -11.57 -3.43 16.02
C ALA A 160 -10.54 -2.34 16.32
N GLU A 161 -9.54 -2.65 17.14
CA GLU A 161 -8.42 -1.74 17.40
C GLU A 161 -7.60 -1.57 16.12
N ILE A 162 -7.27 -0.33 15.76
CA ILE A 162 -6.53 -0.03 14.52
C ILE A 162 -5.11 -0.60 14.59
N PHE A 163 -4.50 -0.49 15.78
CA PHE A 163 -3.15 -0.92 16.03
C PHE A 163 -3.14 -2.19 16.88
N THR A 164 -2.26 -3.12 16.53
CA THR A 164 -1.92 -4.29 17.35
C THR A 164 -1.12 -3.86 18.58
N SER A 165 -0.95 -4.76 19.55
CA SER A 165 -0.24 -4.48 20.80
C SER A 165 1.23 -4.05 20.62
N ASP A 166 1.84 -4.40 19.49
CA ASP A 166 3.20 -4.00 19.08
C ASP A 166 3.24 -2.71 18.24
N GLY A 167 2.10 -2.03 18.07
CA GLY A 167 2.00 -0.73 17.39
C GLY A 167 1.96 -0.81 15.86
N LYS A 168 1.80 -2.01 15.27
CA LYS A 168 1.56 -2.18 13.82
C LYS A 168 0.08 -1.96 13.50
N ILE A 169 -0.25 -1.64 12.25
CA ILE A 169 -1.64 -1.63 11.80
C ILE A 169 -2.15 -3.08 11.69
N ASP A 170 -3.37 -3.34 12.17
CA ASP A 170 -4.01 -4.65 12.04
C ASP A 170 -4.57 -4.88 10.63
N TYR A 171 -3.69 -5.30 9.72
CA TYR A 171 -4.06 -5.62 8.34
C TYR A 171 -4.95 -6.87 8.19
N GLN A 172 -5.28 -7.59 9.27
CA GLN A 172 -6.31 -8.63 9.22
C GLN A 172 -7.71 -8.00 9.18
N ASN A 173 -7.90 -6.90 9.90
CA ASN A 173 -9.19 -6.22 10.00
C ASN A 173 -9.29 -4.94 9.16
N PHE A 174 -8.16 -4.40 8.67
CA PHE A 174 -8.15 -3.16 7.87
C PHE A 174 -7.43 -3.29 6.53
N ASP A 175 -7.97 -2.65 5.50
CA ASP A 175 -7.30 -2.41 4.21
C ASP A 175 -6.94 -0.93 4.08
N ILE A 176 -5.78 -0.64 3.51
CA ILE A 176 -5.43 0.73 3.07
C ILE A 176 -6.23 1.01 1.79
N VAL A 177 -7.01 2.08 1.80
CA VAL A 177 -7.85 2.52 0.67
C VAL A 177 -7.55 3.94 0.23
N GLY A 178 -6.64 4.63 0.93
CA GLY A 178 -6.11 5.92 0.52
C GLY A 178 -4.80 6.21 1.23
N GLN A 179 -4.02 7.12 0.66
CA GLN A 179 -2.71 7.48 1.19
C GLN A 179 -2.37 8.93 0.84
N ALA A 180 -1.50 9.52 1.66
CA ALA A 180 -0.87 10.79 1.37
C ALA A 180 0.57 10.79 1.89
N TYR A 181 1.49 11.23 1.03
CA TYR A 181 2.79 11.70 1.45
C TYR A 181 2.66 13.05 2.15
N GLY A 182 3.30 13.19 3.31
CA GLY A 182 3.29 14.43 4.08
C GLY A 182 4.66 14.81 4.62
N TRP A 183 4.84 16.11 4.84
CA TRP A 183 6.04 16.64 5.48
C TRP A 183 5.73 17.81 6.41
N LEU A 184 6.61 18.07 7.36
CA LEU A 184 6.62 19.28 8.16
C LEU A 184 7.47 20.35 7.46
N SER A 185 6.85 21.49 7.21
CA SER A 185 7.58 22.70 6.78
C SER A 185 8.48 23.23 7.91
N ASN A 186 9.43 24.10 7.56
CA ASN A 186 10.30 24.77 8.53
C ASN A 186 9.54 25.62 9.57
N SER A 187 8.27 25.94 9.31
CA SER A 187 7.40 26.67 10.24
C SER A 187 6.55 25.74 11.11
N GLY A 188 6.75 24.43 11.05
CA GLY A 188 6.00 23.44 11.82
C GLY A 188 4.62 23.12 11.24
N ASN A 189 4.27 23.63 10.05
CA ASN A 189 3.02 23.27 9.40
C ASN A 189 3.12 21.88 8.77
N LEU A 190 2.14 21.03 9.05
CA LEU A 190 1.95 19.77 8.34
C LEU A 190 1.40 20.06 6.95
N VAL A 191 2.09 19.56 5.93
CA VAL A 191 1.68 19.62 4.54
C VAL A 191 1.43 18.18 4.06
N LEU A 192 0.32 17.99 3.35
CA LEU A 192 0.03 16.78 2.58
C LEU A 192 0.15 17.17 1.11
N ASP A 193 1.04 16.50 0.36
CA ASP A 193 1.34 16.86 -1.03
C ASP A 193 0.13 16.61 -1.95
N SER A 194 -0.37 15.39 -1.87
CA SER A 194 -1.54 14.91 -2.57
C SER A 194 -2.22 13.86 -1.71
N TRP A 195 -3.51 13.63 -2.01
CA TRP A 195 -4.31 12.59 -1.38
C TRP A 195 -4.81 11.64 -2.46
N GLU A 196 -4.31 10.40 -2.44
CA GLU A 196 -4.65 9.38 -3.41
C GLU A 196 -5.59 8.35 -2.80
N ASN A 197 -6.64 7.98 -3.52
CA ASN A 197 -7.59 6.96 -3.10
C ASN A 197 -7.62 5.81 -4.08
N LEU A 198 -7.80 4.59 -3.55
CA LEU A 198 -8.12 3.43 -4.36
C LEU A 198 -9.43 3.70 -5.10
N ARG A 199 -9.37 3.79 -6.43
CA ARG A 199 -10.54 4.02 -7.28
C ARG A 199 -11.28 2.70 -7.49
N ASN A 200 -12.62 2.74 -7.42
CA ASN A 200 -13.44 1.62 -7.90
C ASN A 200 -13.22 1.46 -9.42
N GLU A 201 -13.03 0.23 -9.90
CA GLU A 201 -12.78 -0.04 -11.33
C GLU A 201 -13.93 0.46 -12.24
N ASP A 202 -15.16 0.50 -11.70
CA ASP A 202 -16.32 1.06 -12.39
C ASP A 202 -16.29 2.60 -12.48
N GLU A 203 -15.72 3.29 -11.50
CA GLU A 203 -15.59 4.77 -11.50
C GLU A 203 -14.45 5.24 -12.41
N ALA A 204 -13.36 4.47 -12.50
CA ALA A 204 -12.28 4.72 -13.44
C ALA A 204 -12.76 4.65 -14.90
N THR A 205 -13.66 3.70 -15.20
CA THR A 205 -14.27 3.55 -16.53
C THR A 205 -15.24 4.69 -16.85
N LYS A 206 -16.00 5.18 -15.85
CA LYS A 206 -16.89 6.34 -15.99
C LYS A 206 -16.12 7.64 -16.24
N ALA A 207 -15.04 7.87 -15.50
CA ALA A 207 -14.21 9.06 -15.67
C ALA A 207 -13.57 9.15 -17.06
N LEU A 208 -13.16 8.02 -17.64
CA LEU A 208 -12.64 7.96 -19.02
C LEU A 208 -13.73 8.30 -20.06
N ASN A 209 -14.96 7.81 -19.86
CA ASN A 209 -16.08 8.09 -20.76
C ASN A 209 -16.57 9.55 -20.66
N ASP A 210 -16.52 10.15 -19.48
CA ASP A 210 -16.89 11.55 -19.28
C ASP A 210 -15.86 12.51 -19.93
N ASP A 211 -14.57 12.16 -19.92
CA ASP A 211 -13.50 12.94 -20.56
C ASP A 211 -13.58 12.89 -22.11
N GLU A 212 -13.87 11.72 -22.69
CA GLU A 212 -14.19 11.60 -24.12
C GLU A 212 -15.44 12.42 -24.52
N THR A 213 -16.43 12.48 -23.63
CA THR A 213 -17.65 13.26 -23.86
C THR A 213 -17.33 14.76 -23.87
N ILE A 214 -16.46 15.24 -22.97
CA ILE A 214 -15.99 16.63 -22.94
C ILE A 214 -15.17 16.96 -24.20
N HIS A 215 -14.27 16.07 -24.63
CA HIS A 215 -13.47 16.28 -25.84
C HIS A 215 -14.35 16.33 -27.11
N THR A 216 -15.39 15.50 -27.16
CA THR A 216 -16.37 15.47 -28.26
C THR A 216 -17.22 16.75 -28.30
N TYR A 217 -17.62 17.28 -27.13
CA TYR A 217 -18.37 18.54 -27.04
C TYR A 217 -17.54 19.76 -27.43
N ILE A 218 -16.27 19.84 -27.00
CA ILE A 218 -15.36 20.95 -27.36
C ILE A 218 -15.06 20.94 -28.86
N THR A 219 -14.94 19.76 -29.48
CA THR A 219 -14.69 19.64 -30.92
C THR A 219 -15.92 19.99 -31.77
N ARG A 220 -17.14 19.74 -31.26
CA ARG A 220 -18.40 20.13 -31.94
C ARG A 220 -18.67 21.63 -31.90
N ILE A 221 -18.39 22.29 -30.78
CA ILE A 221 -18.57 23.75 -30.65
C ILE A 221 -17.64 24.51 -31.60
N ARG A 222 -16.42 24.01 -31.84
CA ARG A 222 -15.48 24.64 -32.79
C ARG A 222 -15.84 24.49 -34.27
N LYS A 223 -16.73 23.55 -34.64
CA LYS A 223 -17.16 23.34 -36.05
C LYS A 223 -18.47 24.06 -36.42
N THR A 224 -19.16 24.68 -35.47
CA THR A 224 -20.43 25.39 -35.70
C THR A 224 -20.30 26.92 -35.58
N SER A 225 -19.07 27.44 -35.52
CA SER A 225 -18.79 28.87 -35.40
C SER A 225 -17.86 29.41 -36.50
N LEU A 226 -18.06 28.97 -37.74
CA LEU A 226 -17.54 29.59 -38.96
C LEU A 226 -18.63 29.63 -40.03
#